data_AF-B8CC81-F1
#
_entry.id   AF-B8CC81-F1
#
_cell.length_a   1.000
_cell.length_b   1.000
_cell.length_c   1.000
_cell.angle_alpha   90.00
_cell.angle_beta   90.00
_cell.angle_gamma   90.00
#
_symmetry.space_group_name_H-M   'P 1'
#
loop_
_entity.id
_entity.type
_entity.pdbx_description
1 polymer ?
#
loop_
_entity_poly.entity_id
_entity_poly.type
_entity_poly.pdbx_seq_one_letter_code
_entity_poly.pdbx_strand_id
1 'polypeptide(L)'
;LNKVLGVVTRSLITNYEQSERGVNVQWDQRPWFRLLLDLVYELNLPNPALDPIKSGIVSVFGSAFHVVQPLVVPGFSFAWLELISHRMFLSNLLLLKEQKGWGVMHQLMIDLLLFLEPHLRKVELTDATKKYYDGALRVILMLVHDFPTFLAAYHLSFCNVIPENCVQLRNLVLSAIPKGIPLHDPISRNFKIDRLPEIAKSPLILSNVVGPLASFKNNLDGFLKNQQPADFLGKLVPLLRKGGKSELDAPTINSLVLYVGMQGLARLQNDQIASSLGRTPEMEIFQKLMELDDHGRYISLNAIANQLRYPSSHTHYFSCVMLFLFNESKDEGVKEQVTRVLLERLITQRPHPWGLLITFIELIKNSKYQFWSHPFTRCATEIEKVFENVARSCMLPNGVQIAADGDAPQ
;
A
#
# COMPACT_ATOMS: atom_id res chain seq x y z
N LEU A 1 -21.39 5.90 27.31
CA LEU A 1 -20.62 6.41 26.16
C LEU A 1 -21.33 6.24 24.82
N ASN A 2 -21.60 5.01 24.34
CA ASN A 2 -22.26 4.75 23.04
C ASN A 2 -23.49 5.63 22.75
N LYS A 3 -24.44 5.71 23.69
CA LYS A 3 -25.66 6.53 23.53
C LYS A 3 -25.34 8.02 23.35
N VAL A 4 -24.37 8.54 24.10
CA VAL A 4 -23.94 9.95 24.03
C VAL A 4 -23.31 10.23 22.68
N LEU A 5 -22.30 9.46 22.26
CA LEU A 5 -21.66 9.65 20.97
C LEU A 5 -22.63 9.46 19.80
N GLY A 6 -23.56 8.50 19.89
CA GLY A 6 -24.58 8.31 18.86
C GLY A 6 -25.55 9.48 18.74
N VAL A 7 -25.88 10.16 19.85
CA VAL A 7 -26.66 11.41 19.79
C VAL A 7 -25.82 12.53 19.19
N VAL A 8 -24.57 12.70 19.64
CA VAL A 8 -23.66 13.74 19.13
C VAL A 8 -23.43 13.60 17.62
N THR A 9 -23.12 12.40 17.12
CA THR A 9 -22.87 12.19 15.68
C THR A 9 -24.12 12.42 14.84
N ARG A 10 -25.30 11.97 15.30
CA ARG A 10 -26.57 12.27 14.60
C ARG A 10 -26.87 13.76 14.59
N SER A 11 -26.72 14.44 15.72
CA SER A 11 -26.93 15.89 15.82
C SER A 11 -25.96 16.67 14.93
N LEU A 12 -24.69 16.24 14.85
CA LEU A 12 -23.69 16.79 13.94
C LEU A 12 -24.14 16.66 12.48
N ILE A 13 -24.51 15.45 12.06
CA ILE A 13 -24.96 15.18 10.69
C ILE A 13 -26.22 16.01 10.36
N THR A 14 -27.24 15.98 11.22
CA THR A 14 -28.47 16.75 11.01
C THR A 14 -28.20 18.25 10.94
N ASN A 15 -27.31 18.78 11.78
CA ASN A 15 -26.96 20.19 11.75
C ASN A 15 -26.21 20.57 10.47
N TYR A 16 -25.30 19.72 9.99
CA TYR A 16 -24.61 19.90 8.70
C TYR A 16 -25.62 19.88 7.53
N GLU A 17 -26.49 18.87 7.46
CA GLU A 17 -27.51 18.77 6.41
C GLU A 17 -28.46 19.96 6.38
N GLN A 18 -28.80 20.53 7.55
CA GLN A 18 -29.61 21.75 7.62
C GLN A 18 -28.87 22.96 7.08
N SER A 19 -27.57 23.08 7.35
CA SER A 19 -26.75 24.18 6.83
C SER A 19 -26.59 24.13 5.31
N GLU A 20 -26.46 22.93 4.73
CA GLU A 20 -26.38 22.74 3.27
C GLU A 20 -27.67 23.16 2.54
N ARG A 21 -28.82 23.12 3.24
CA ARG A 21 -30.11 23.60 2.72
C ARG A 21 -30.27 25.12 2.86
N GLY A 22 -29.51 25.74 3.75
CA GLY A 22 -29.54 27.19 3.99
C GLY A 22 -28.72 27.93 2.95
N VAL A 23 -29.30 28.94 2.30
CA VAL A 23 -28.55 29.82 1.40
C VAL A 23 -27.60 30.69 2.23
N ASN A 24 -26.30 30.66 1.93
CA ASN A 24 -25.24 31.51 2.53
C ASN A 24 -24.90 31.29 4.01
N VAL A 25 -25.11 30.10 4.59
CA VAL A 25 -24.61 29.78 5.94
C VAL A 25 -23.37 28.91 5.84
N GLN A 26 -22.20 29.48 6.17
CA GLN A 26 -20.98 28.68 6.34
C GLN A 26 -21.12 27.81 7.60
N TRP A 27 -21.06 26.49 7.43
CA TRP A 27 -21.13 25.56 8.56
C TRP A 27 -19.87 25.62 9.42
N ASP A 28 -20.04 25.65 10.74
CA ASP A 28 -18.94 25.72 11.70
C ASP A 28 -18.67 24.38 12.38
N GLN A 29 -17.54 23.77 12.04
CA GLN A 29 -17.07 22.51 12.64
C GLN A 29 -16.54 22.65 14.08
N ARG A 30 -16.16 23.85 14.53
CA ARG A 30 -15.40 24.06 15.78
C ARG A 30 -16.13 23.59 17.05
N PRO A 31 -17.45 23.80 17.22
CA PRO A 31 -18.16 23.31 18.41
C PRO A 31 -18.15 21.78 18.49
N TRP A 32 -18.34 21.11 17.35
CA TRP A 32 -18.33 19.65 17.25
C TRP A 32 -16.94 19.08 17.50
N PHE A 33 -15.92 19.69 16.91
CA PHE A 33 -14.52 19.35 17.14
C PHE A 33 -14.16 19.44 18.62
N ARG A 34 -14.48 20.57 19.26
CA ARG A 34 -14.12 20.82 20.65
C ARG A 34 -14.78 19.81 21.58
N LEU A 35 -16.09 19.56 21.40
CA LEU A 35 -16.83 18.58 22.18
C LEU A 35 -16.22 17.17 22.05
N LEU A 36 -15.95 16.71 20.83
CA LEU A 36 -15.41 15.38 20.60
C LEU A 36 -13.97 15.25 21.10
N LEU A 37 -13.14 16.29 20.91
CA LEU A 37 -11.76 16.29 21.36
C LEU A 37 -11.66 16.26 22.88
N ASP A 38 -12.45 17.09 23.59
CA ASP A 38 -12.46 17.13 25.04
C ASP A 38 -12.91 15.77 25.62
N LEU A 39 -13.94 15.14 25.04
CA LEU A 39 -14.37 13.79 25.43
C LEU A 39 -13.29 12.72 25.16
N VAL A 40 -12.61 12.79 24.00
CA VAL A 40 -11.48 11.90 23.70
C VAL A 40 -10.37 12.09 24.73
N TYR A 41 -10.02 13.33 25.05
CA TYR A 41 -8.93 13.65 25.96
C TYR A 41 -9.23 13.12 27.37
N GLU A 42 -10.37 13.51 27.96
CA GLU A 42 -10.73 13.16 29.33
C GLU A 42 -10.84 11.65 29.55
N LEU A 43 -11.47 10.93 28.63
CA LEU A 43 -11.71 9.48 28.77
C LEU A 43 -10.47 8.62 28.45
N ASN A 44 -9.40 9.21 27.92
CA ASN A 44 -8.16 8.51 27.61
C ASN A 44 -6.98 8.90 28.53
N LEU A 45 -7.22 9.78 29.51
CA LEU A 45 -6.24 10.03 30.57
C LEU A 45 -5.98 8.74 31.37
N PRO A 46 -4.75 8.52 31.87
CA PRO A 46 -4.44 7.39 32.74
C PRO A 46 -5.39 7.36 33.95
N ASN A 47 -6.21 6.33 34.05
CA ASN A 47 -7.18 6.17 35.13
C ASN A 47 -7.38 4.67 35.40
N PRO A 48 -6.94 4.15 36.57
CA PRO A 48 -7.09 2.74 36.93
C PRO A 48 -8.53 2.22 36.86
N ALA A 49 -9.52 3.09 37.07
CA ALA A 49 -10.94 2.71 36.98
C ALA A 49 -11.40 2.51 35.52
N LEU A 50 -10.74 3.14 34.54
CA LEU A 50 -11.08 3.05 33.11
C LEU A 50 -10.23 2.02 32.37
N ASP A 51 -9.07 1.62 32.91
CA ASP A 51 -8.16 0.65 32.26
C ASP A 51 -8.85 -0.64 31.79
N PRO A 52 -9.76 -1.28 32.57
CA PRO A 52 -10.46 -2.49 32.12
C PRO A 52 -11.34 -2.28 30.88
N ILE A 53 -11.84 -1.05 30.69
CA ILE A 53 -12.77 -0.69 29.59
C ILE A 53 -12.12 0.18 28.52
N LYS A 54 -10.82 0.48 28.63
CA LYS A 54 -10.10 1.40 27.74
C LYS A 54 -10.19 0.99 26.27
N SER A 55 -10.07 -0.31 25.98
CA SER A 55 -10.26 -0.83 24.62
C SER A 55 -11.67 -0.55 24.08
N GLY A 56 -12.70 -0.66 24.92
CA GLY A 56 -14.07 -0.34 24.54
C GLY A 56 -14.26 1.15 24.27
N ILE A 57 -13.64 2.01 25.09
CA ILE A 57 -13.71 3.47 24.93
C ILE A 57 -13.17 3.89 23.55
N VAL A 58 -11.92 3.51 23.22
CA VAL A 58 -11.30 3.91 21.96
C VAL A 58 -12.02 3.32 20.74
N SER A 59 -12.50 2.08 20.82
CA SER A 59 -13.28 1.48 19.73
C SER A 59 -14.59 2.23 19.48
N VAL A 60 -15.27 2.66 20.54
CA VAL A 60 -16.53 3.42 20.43
C VAL A 60 -16.31 4.81 19.82
N PHE A 61 -15.20 5.48 20.13
CA PHE A 61 -14.80 6.70 19.44
C PHE A 61 -14.49 6.45 17.97
N GLY A 62 -13.75 5.39 17.65
CA GLY A 62 -13.44 5.04 16.27
C GLY A 62 -14.70 4.78 15.43
N SER A 63 -15.68 4.06 15.98
CA SER A 63 -16.98 3.87 15.34
C SER A 63 -17.72 5.21 15.14
N ALA A 64 -17.68 6.10 16.13
CA ALA A 64 -18.29 7.43 16.00
C ALA A 64 -17.63 8.24 14.88
N PHE A 65 -16.30 8.23 14.78
CA PHE A 65 -15.56 8.92 13.72
C PHE A 65 -15.81 8.32 12.34
N HIS A 66 -15.95 7.00 12.22
CA HIS A 66 -16.34 6.36 10.96
C HIS A 66 -17.73 6.83 10.50
N VAL A 67 -18.69 6.99 11.42
CA VAL A 67 -20.05 7.48 11.09
C VAL A 67 -20.04 8.91 10.54
N VAL A 68 -19.15 9.78 11.06
CA VAL A 68 -19.04 11.19 10.60
C VAL A 68 -17.83 11.40 9.67
N GLN A 69 -17.44 10.36 8.93
CA GLN A 69 -16.31 10.42 8.02
C GLN A 69 -16.49 11.49 6.93
N PRO A 70 -15.40 11.95 6.27
CA PRO A 70 -15.46 13.04 5.31
C PRO A 70 -16.36 12.81 4.09
N LEU A 71 -16.57 11.56 3.66
CA LEU A 71 -17.54 11.25 2.60
C LEU A 71 -19.00 11.46 3.02
N VAL A 72 -19.29 11.41 4.32
CA VAL A 72 -20.63 11.65 4.89
C VAL A 72 -20.80 13.12 5.25
N VAL A 73 -19.78 13.74 5.88
CA VAL A 73 -19.81 15.13 6.31
C VAL A 73 -18.56 15.88 5.82
N PRO A 74 -18.51 16.29 4.53
CA PRO A 74 -17.33 16.95 3.96
C PRO A 74 -16.88 18.22 4.71
N GLY A 75 -17.84 19.00 5.22
CA GLY A 75 -17.57 20.20 6.03
C GLY A 75 -16.85 19.92 7.35
N PHE A 76 -16.82 18.67 7.82
CA PHE A 76 -16.13 18.24 9.04
C PHE A 76 -14.75 17.63 8.78
N SER A 77 -14.31 17.56 7.51
CA SER A 77 -13.09 16.85 7.10
C SER A 77 -11.82 17.25 7.89
N PHE A 78 -11.54 18.54 8.04
CA PHE A 78 -10.35 19.01 8.77
C PHE A 78 -10.39 18.66 10.26
N ALA A 79 -11.51 18.94 10.94
CA ALA A 79 -11.69 18.55 12.35
C ALA A 79 -11.63 17.03 12.54
N TRP A 80 -12.21 16.27 11.61
CA TRP A 80 -12.17 14.83 11.60
C TRP A 80 -10.74 14.30 11.50
N LEU A 81 -9.93 14.86 10.60
CA LEU A 81 -8.52 14.47 10.43
C LEU A 81 -7.71 14.75 11.70
N GLU A 82 -7.93 15.89 12.34
CA GLU A 82 -7.30 16.22 13.63
C GLU A 82 -7.73 15.25 14.74
N LEU A 83 -9.01 14.86 14.80
CA LEU A 83 -9.51 13.90 15.80
C LEU A 83 -8.91 12.51 15.63
N ILE A 84 -8.91 11.96 14.40
CA ILE A 84 -8.40 10.61 14.16
C ILE A 84 -6.89 10.51 14.31
N SER A 85 -6.17 11.63 14.16
CA SER A 85 -4.72 11.71 14.32
C SER A 85 -4.26 12.21 15.69
N HIS A 86 -5.20 12.60 16.56
CA HIS A 86 -4.86 13.12 17.88
C HIS A 86 -4.16 12.05 18.73
N ARG A 87 -3.03 12.40 19.36
CA ARG A 87 -2.18 11.48 20.15
C ARG A 87 -2.93 10.68 21.22
N MET A 88 -3.93 11.28 21.86
CA MET A 88 -4.72 10.61 22.91
C MET A 88 -5.71 9.58 22.36
N PHE A 89 -6.03 9.66 21.07
CA PHE A 89 -6.85 8.66 20.39
C PHE A 89 -5.96 7.64 19.67
N LEU A 90 -5.13 8.12 18.73
CA LEU A 90 -4.36 7.27 17.81
C LEU A 90 -3.40 6.34 18.55
N SER A 91 -2.56 6.87 19.44
CA SER A 91 -1.59 6.06 20.16
C SER A 91 -2.27 5.06 21.10
N ASN A 92 -3.32 5.49 21.82
CA ASN A 92 -4.07 4.60 22.70
C ASN A 92 -4.82 3.50 21.94
N LEU A 93 -5.22 3.74 20.69
CA LEU A 93 -5.85 2.75 19.84
C LEU A 93 -4.82 1.76 19.26
N LEU A 94 -3.72 2.25 18.68
CA LEU A 94 -2.71 1.40 18.03
C LEU A 94 -1.83 0.60 19.00
N LEU A 95 -1.68 1.08 20.24
CA LEU A 95 -0.90 0.41 21.30
C LEU A 95 -1.72 -0.60 22.12
N LEU A 96 -3.00 -0.82 21.79
CA LEU A 96 -3.78 -1.89 22.43
C LEU A 96 -3.09 -3.24 22.22
N LYS A 97 -3.05 -4.04 23.30
CA LYS A 97 -2.52 -5.41 23.28
C LYS A 97 -3.22 -6.23 22.20
N GLU A 98 -2.46 -7.18 21.62
CA GLU A 98 -2.96 -8.09 20.57
C GLU A 98 -3.52 -7.34 19.34
N GLN A 99 -3.10 -6.09 19.12
CA GLN A 99 -3.48 -5.30 17.94
C GLN A 99 -5.00 -5.06 17.82
N LYS A 100 -5.74 -5.12 18.94
CA LYS A 100 -7.22 -5.02 18.96
C LYS A 100 -7.76 -3.72 18.36
N GLY A 101 -6.98 -2.64 18.38
CA GLY A 101 -7.37 -1.35 17.79
C GLY A 101 -7.02 -1.19 16.31
N TRP A 102 -6.24 -2.11 15.72
CA TRP A 102 -5.74 -1.93 14.36
C TRP A 102 -6.84 -1.94 13.31
N GLY A 103 -7.84 -2.82 13.44
CA GLY A 103 -8.97 -2.85 12.51
C GLY A 103 -9.77 -1.54 12.49
N VAL A 104 -9.92 -0.89 13.65
CA VAL A 104 -10.60 0.40 13.76
C VAL A 104 -9.78 1.51 13.09
N MET A 105 -8.47 1.60 13.38
CA MET A 105 -7.61 2.59 12.74
C MET A 105 -7.50 2.36 11.23
N HIS A 106 -7.46 1.09 10.81
CA HIS A 106 -7.46 0.70 9.41
C HIS A 106 -8.71 1.24 8.69
N GLN A 107 -9.91 1.05 9.24
CA GLN A 107 -11.14 1.60 8.67
C GLN A 107 -11.08 3.12 8.52
N LEU A 108 -10.63 3.84 9.56
CA LEU A 108 -10.51 5.31 9.51
C LEU A 108 -9.50 5.76 8.44
N MET A 109 -8.36 5.08 8.31
CA MET A 109 -7.40 5.40 7.25
C MET A 109 -7.96 5.10 5.85
N ILE A 110 -8.80 4.07 5.70
CA ILE A 110 -9.50 3.79 4.44
C ILE A 110 -10.52 4.88 4.14
N ASP A 111 -11.30 5.34 5.12
CA ASP A 111 -12.24 6.45 4.96
C ASP A 111 -11.53 7.73 4.48
N LEU A 112 -10.36 8.03 5.08
CA LEU A 112 -9.50 9.16 4.67
C LEU A 112 -9.06 9.02 3.20
N LEU A 113 -8.55 7.85 2.82
CA LEU A 113 -8.04 7.60 1.48
C LEU A 113 -9.17 7.60 0.44
N LEU A 114 -10.35 7.04 0.74
CA LEU A 114 -11.51 7.03 -0.14
C LEU A 114 -12.04 8.44 -0.40
N PHE A 115 -12.00 9.32 0.61
CA PHE A 115 -12.36 10.73 0.42
C PHE A 115 -11.39 11.45 -0.52
N LEU A 116 -10.08 11.17 -0.42
CA LEU A 116 -9.05 11.78 -1.26
C LEU A 116 -8.99 11.21 -2.68
N GLU A 117 -9.33 9.92 -2.85
CA GLU A 117 -9.17 9.14 -4.08
C GLU A 117 -9.65 9.87 -5.36
N PRO A 118 -10.89 10.39 -5.46
CA PRO A 118 -11.37 10.97 -6.70
C PRO A 118 -10.62 12.25 -7.08
N HIS A 119 -10.23 13.05 -6.09
CA HIS A 119 -9.48 14.29 -6.28
C HIS A 119 -8.05 14.00 -6.75
N LEU A 120 -7.43 12.97 -6.16
CA LEU A 120 -6.09 12.52 -6.50
C LEU A 120 -6.03 11.86 -7.88
N ARG A 121 -7.01 11.03 -8.23
CA ARG A 121 -7.10 10.37 -9.54
C ARG A 121 -7.25 11.38 -10.68
N LYS A 122 -8.09 12.40 -10.49
CA LYS A 122 -8.34 13.45 -11.51
C LYS A 122 -7.32 14.59 -11.50
N VAL A 123 -6.47 14.66 -10.48
CA VAL A 123 -5.53 15.78 -10.27
C VAL A 123 -6.27 17.12 -10.13
N GLU A 124 -7.49 17.09 -9.56
CA GLU A 124 -8.34 18.26 -9.31
C GLU A 124 -8.16 18.72 -7.85
N LEU A 125 -7.03 19.40 -7.59
CA LEU A 125 -6.65 19.83 -6.24
C LEU A 125 -6.87 21.33 -6.03
N THR A 126 -8.00 21.67 -5.41
CA THR A 126 -8.23 23.02 -4.87
C THR A 126 -7.23 23.33 -3.74
N ASP A 127 -7.07 24.60 -3.36
CA ASP A 127 -6.17 24.95 -2.24
C ASP A 127 -6.57 24.28 -0.91
N ALA A 128 -7.88 24.11 -0.69
CA ALA A 128 -8.40 23.35 0.45
C ALA A 128 -8.01 21.87 0.36
N THR A 129 -8.17 21.25 -0.81
CA THR A 129 -7.79 19.84 -1.04
C THR A 129 -6.29 19.62 -0.90
N LYS A 130 -5.45 20.54 -1.39
CA LYS A 130 -3.98 20.49 -1.21
C LYS A 130 -3.63 20.53 0.28
N LYS A 131 -4.20 21.47 1.02
CA LYS A 131 -3.96 21.59 2.47
C LYS A 131 -4.44 20.35 3.24
N TYR A 132 -5.56 19.77 2.82
CA TYR A 132 -6.06 18.53 3.40
C TYR A 132 -5.15 17.33 3.08
N TYR A 133 -4.66 17.24 1.84
CA TYR A 133 -3.67 16.24 1.42
C TYR A 133 -2.36 16.37 2.22
N ASP A 134 -1.85 17.58 2.45
CA ASP A 134 -0.68 17.81 3.30
C ASP A 134 -0.89 17.29 4.72
N GLY A 135 -2.09 17.51 5.28
CA GLY A 135 -2.50 16.95 6.56
C GLY A 135 -2.49 15.42 6.56
N ALA A 136 -3.11 14.80 5.54
CA ALA A 136 -3.15 13.35 5.39
C ALA A 136 -1.74 12.75 5.25
N LEU A 137 -0.86 13.43 4.50
CA LEU A 137 0.53 13.04 4.33
C LEU A 137 1.30 13.06 5.65
N ARG A 138 1.09 14.07 6.51
CA ARG A 138 1.68 14.14 7.85
C ARG A 138 1.24 12.97 8.74
N VAL A 139 -0.05 12.61 8.70
CA VAL A 139 -0.55 11.45 9.44
C VAL A 139 0.11 10.16 8.96
N ILE A 140 0.21 9.97 7.64
CA ILE A 140 0.85 8.78 7.05
C ILE A 140 2.35 8.74 7.38
N LEU A 141 3.06 9.86 7.29
CA LEU A 141 4.47 9.96 7.66
C LEU A 141 4.70 9.59 9.14
N MET A 142 3.84 10.08 10.04
CA MET A 142 3.89 9.69 11.44
C MET A 142 3.64 8.18 11.60
N LEU A 143 2.66 7.60 10.90
CA LEU A 143 2.41 6.16 10.94
C LEU A 143 3.60 5.34 10.39
N VAL A 144 4.30 5.83 9.36
CA VAL A 144 5.53 5.21 8.84
C VAL A 144 6.62 5.19 9.91
N HIS A 145 6.75 6.25 10.70
CA HIS A 145 7.77 6.35 11.75
C HIS A 145 7.40 5.54 13.00
N ASP A 146 6.22 5.77 13.57
CA ASP A 146 5.85 5.26 14.90
C ASP A 146 5.20 3.87 14.84
N PHE A 147 4.45 3.58 13.78
CA PHE A 147 3.64 2.38 13.62
C PHE A 147 3.86 1.65 12.28
N PRO A 148 5.11 1.44 11.82
CA PRO A 148 5.35 0.87 10.48
C PRO A 148 4.81 -0.54 10.30
N THR A 149 4.75 -1.35 11.36
CA THR A 149 4.18 -2.71 11.31
C THR A 149 2.69 -2.68 10.93
N PHE A 150 1.93 -1.69 11.41
CA PHE A 150 0.52 -1.52 11.06
C PHE A 150 0.36 -1.20 9.56
N LEU A 151 1.13 -0.23 9.04
CA LEU A 151 1.10 0.10 7.62
C LEU A 151 1.52 -1.09 6.75
N ALA A 152 2.58 -1.79 7.13
CA ALA A 152 3.06 -2.96 6.41
C ALA A 152 2.03 -4.11 6.37
N ALA A 153 1.28 -4.32 7.45
CA ALA A 153 0.27 -5.37 7.56
C ALA A 153 -0.98 -5.10 6.70
N TYR A 154 -1.36 -3.82 6.54
CA TYR A 154 -2.51 -3.38 5.75
C TYR A 154 -2.16 -2.83 4.36
N HIS A 155 -0.90 -2.94 3.93
CA HIS A 155 -0.40 -2.29 2.71
C HIS A 155 -1.26 -2.55 1.46
N LEU A 156 -1.77 -3.78 1.27
CA LEU A 156 -2.61 -4.14 0.13
C LEU A 156 -3.89 -3.31 0.11
N SER A 157 -4.59 -3.24 1.23
CA SER A 157 -5.83 -2.46 1.33
C SER A 157 -5.62 -0.98 1.06
N PHE A 158 -4.52 -0.39 1.56
CA PHE A 158 -4.18 1.00 1.26
C PHE A 158 -3.85 1.18 -0.23
N CYS A 159 -3.05 0.29 -0.81
CA CYS A 159 -2.70 0.33 -2.24
C CYS A 159 -3.90 0.10 -3.17
N ASN A 160 -4.95 -0.59 -2.71
CA ASN A 160 -6.20 -0.76 -3.45
C ASN A 160 -7.03 0.52 -3.53
N VAL A 161 -6.81 1.48 -2.62
CA VAL A 161 -7.51 2.78 -2.63
C VAL A 161 -6.64 3.87 -3.25
N ILE A 162 -5.31 3.85 -3.01
CA ILE A 162 -4.39 4.88 -3.53
C ILE A 162 -4.31 4.78 -5.07
N PRO A 163 -4.69 5.84 -5.83
CA PRO A 163 -4.61 5.85 -7.30
C PRO A 163 -3.19 5.59 -7.84
N GLU A 164 -3.09 5.07 -9.06
CA GLU A 164 -1.81 4.68 -9.69
C GLU A 164 -0.86 5.86 -9.91
N ASN A 165 -1.39 7.05 -10.17
CA ASN A 165 -0.61 8.27 -10.31
C ASN A 165 -0.03 8.80 -8.98
N CYS A 166 -0.51 8.30 -7.83
CA CYS A 166 -0.04 8.71 -6.50
C CYS A 166 1.20 7.94 -6.05
N VAL A 167 2.24 7.97 -6.89
CA VAL A 167 3.46 7.16 -6.73
C VAL A 167 4.15 7.39 -5.38
N GLN A 168 4.32 8.65 -4.95
CA GLN A 168 4.97 8.97 -3.67
C GLN A 168 4.17 8.49 -2.46
N LEU A 169 2.84 8.69 -2.48
CA LEU A 169 1.97 8.24 -1.40
C LEU A 169 2.00 6.71 -1.25
N ARG A 170 2.00 6.00 -2.38
CA ARG A 170 2.15 4.55 -2.42
C ARG A 170 3.52 4.12 -1.90
N ASN A 171 4.60 4.80 -2.31
CA ASN A 171 5.95 4.53 -1.83
C ASN A 171 6.07 4.68 -0.30
N LEU A 172 5.40 5.66 0.31
CA LEU A 172 5.40 5.81 1.77
C LEU A 172 4.85 4.56 2.47
N VAL A 173 3.70 4.06 2.01
CA VAL A 173 3.09 2.83 2.55
C VAL A 173 3.99 1.61 2.33
N LEU A 174 4.52 1.47 1.11
CA LEU A 174 5.34 0.32 0.71
C LEU A 174 6.76 0.31 1.30
N SER A 175 7.22 1.48 1.78
CA SER A 175 8.50 1.62 2.48
C SER A 175 8.39 1.35 3.98
N ALA A 176 7.20 1.09 4.51
CA ALA A 176 7.02 0.76 5.92
C ALA A 176 7.69 -0.59 6.26
N ILE A 177 8.56 -0.59 7.27
CA ILE A 177 9.36 -1.76 7.67
C ILE A 177 8.97 -2.15 9.09
N PRO A 178 8.39 -3.34 9.32
CA PRO A 178 8.07 -3.82 10.65
C PRO A 178 9.24 -3.70 11.63
N LYS A 179 8.93 -3.30 12.87
CA LYS A 179 9.95 -3.18 13.93
C LYS A 179 10.66 -4.52 14.14
N GLY A 180 11.99 -4.48 14.24
CA GLY A 180 12.84 -5.65 14.49
C GLY A 180 13.36 -6.37 13.24
N ILE A 181 13.06 -5.89 12.03
CA ILE A 181 13.66 -6.40 10.80
C ILE A 181 14.96 -5.65 10.51
N PRO A 182 16.11 -6.33 10.39
CA PRO A 182 17.37 -5.67 10.08
C PRO A 182 17.36 -5.11 8.64
N LEU A 183 17.89 -3.91 8.49
CA LEU A 183 18.07 -3.29 7.18
C LEU A 183 19.47 -3.58 6.67
N HIS A 184 19.53 -4.18 5.48
CA HIS A 184 20.76 -4.37 4.75
C HIS A 184 20.86 -3.31 3.66
N ASP A 185 22.01 -2.65 3.55
CA ASP A 185 22.23 -1.67 2.48
C ASP A 185 22.19 -2.36 1.10
N PRO A 186 21.18 -2.06 0.25
CA PRO A 186 21.06 -2.57 -1.11
C PRO A 186 22.27 -2.30 -2.01
N ILE A 187 23.02 -1.23 -1.70
CA ILE A 187 24.06 -0.67 -2.57
C ILE A 187 25.42 -1.34 -2.28
N SER A 188 25.54 -2.09 -1.18
CA SER A 188 26.77 -2.78 -0.80
C SER A 188 27.22 -3.76 -1.89
N ARG A 189 28.51 -3.69 -2.27
CA ARG A 189 29.09 -4.47 -3.38
C ARG A 189 28.98 -5.99 -3.23
N ASN A 190 28.89 -6.48 -2.00
CA ASN A 190 28.81 -7.90 -1.68
C ASN A 190 27.40 -8.35 -1.27
N PHE A 191 26.40 -7.48 -1.43
CA PHE A 191 25.02 -7.79 -1.07
C PHE A 191 24.48 -8.90 -1.99
N LYS A 192 23.91 -9.95 -1.38
CA LYS A 192 23.18 -11.01 -2.07
C LYS A 192 21.90 -11.29 -1.31
N ILE A 193 20.76 -11.00 -1.91
CA ILE A 193 19.44 -11.19 -1.29
C ILE A 193 19.23 -12.64 -0.85
N ASP A 194 19.72 -13.62 -1.62
CA ASP A 194 19.56 -15.06 -1.37
C ASP A 194 20.21 -15.55 -0.06
N ARG A 195 21.04 -14.72 0.57
CA ARG A 195 21.73 -15.04 1.83
C ARG A 195 21.00 -14.52 3.07
N LEU A 196 19.95 -13.74 2.89
CA LEU A 196 19.22 -13.14 4.00
C LEU A 196 18.23 -14.14 4.61
N PRO A 197 18.27 -14.41 5.92
CA PRO A 197 17.32 -15.32 6.55
C PRO A 197 15.86 -14.81 6.48
N GLU A 198 15.66 -13.50 6.31
CA GLU A 198 14.35 -12.86 6.19
C GLU A 198 13.58 -13.32 4.95
N ILE A 199 14.26 -13.73 3.87
CA ILE A 199 13.59 -14.18 2.63
C ILE A 199 12.85 -15.51 2.82
N ALA A 200 13.13 -16.25 3.90
CA ALA A 200 12.36 -17.45 4.24
C ALA A 200 11.05 -17.12 4.98
N LYS A 201 10.89 -15.88 5.47
CA LYS A 201 9.75 -15.48 6.32
C LYS A 201 8.69 -14.75 5.52
N SER A 202 7.46 -15.25 5.56
CA SER A 202 6.31 -14.57 4.99
C SER A 202 5.92 -13.34 5.82
N PRO A 203 5.61 -12.20 5.17
CA PRO A 203 5.18 -11.00 5.86
C PRO A 203 3.79 -11.17 6.47
N LEU A 204 3.51 -10.43 7.55
CA LEU A 204 2.15 -10.35 8.10
C LEU A 204 1.24 -9.62 7.10
N ILE A 205 0.13 -10.25 6.71
CA ILE A 205 -0.90 -9.65 5.85
C ILE A 205 -2.24 -9.69 6.61
N LEU A 206 -2.78 -8.52 6.95
CA LEU A 206 -4.09 -8.38 7.60
C LEU A 206 -5.18 -7.85 6.64
N SER A 207 -4.80 -7.49 5.42
CA SER A 207 -5.76 -7.10 4.38
C SER A 207 -6.56 -8.30 3.88
N ASN A 208 -7.83 -8.06 3.50
CA ASN A 208 -8.66 -9.09 2.88
C ASN A 208 -8.21 -9.37 1.44
N VAL A 209 -7.30 -10.34 1.26
CA VAL A 209 -6.80 -10.75 -0.07
C VAL A 209 -7.89 -11.44 -0.89
N VAL A 210 -8.73 -12.26 -0.22
CA VAL A 210 -9.66 -13.17 -0.89
C VAL A 210 -10.94 -12.47 -1.35
N GLY A 211 -11.39 -11.43 -0.64
CA GLY A 211 -12.64 -10.72 -0.92
C GLY A 211 -12.83 -10.32 -2.40
N PRO A 212 -11.87 -9.60 -3.01
CA PRO A 212 -11.96 -9.22 -4.43
C PRO A 212 -11.99 -10.41 -5.41
N LEU A 213 -11.53 -11.59 -4.99
CA LEU A 213 -11.47 -12.80 -5.84
C LEU A 213 -12.68 -13.72 -5.66
N ALA A 214 -13.61 -13.40 -4.76
CA ALA A 214 -14.62 -14.34 -4.28
C ALA A 214 -15.44 -15.00 -5.40
N SER A 215 -15.73 -14.27 -6.49
CA SER A 215 -16.54 -14.74 -7.62
C SER A 215 -15.85 -15.82 -8.48
N PHE A 216 -14.51 -15.89 -8.48
CA PHE A 216 -13.75 -16.84 -9.31
C PHE A 216 -12.66 -17.61 -8.56
N LYS A 217 -12.54 -17.42 -7.24
CA LYS A 217 -11.52 -18.05 -6.39
C LYS A 217 -11.45 -19.57 -6.56
N ASN A 218 -12.60 -20.25 -6.59
CA ASN A 218 -12.62 -21.72 -6.70
C ASN A 218 -12.03 -22.20 -8.04
N ASN A 219 -12.31 -21.48 -9.13
CA ASN A 219 -11.73 -21.79 -10.44
C ASN A 219 -10.23 -21.49 -10.48
N LEU A 220 -9.81 -20.38 -9.84
CA LEU A 220 -8.40 -20.03 -9.67
C LEU A 220 -7.66 -21.12 -8.89
N ASP A 221 -8.20 -21.58 -7.75
CA ASP A 221 -7.59 -22.64 -6.94
C ASP A 221 -7.50 -23.97 -7.71
N GLY A 222 -8.55 -24.32 -8.45
CA GLY A 222 -8.55 -25.48 -9.33
C GLY A 222 -7.44 -25.39 -10.38
N PHE A 223 -7.27 -24.21 -10.98
CA PHE A 223 -6.26 -23.97 -12.01
C PHE A 223 -4.85 -24.05 -11.43
N LEU A 224 -4.62 -23.40 -10.29
CA LEU A 224 -3.33 -23.46 -9.60
C LEU A 224 -2.99 -24.89 -9.17
N LYS A 225 -3.95 -25.66 -8.67
CA LYS A 225 -3.68 -27.02 -8.16
C LYS A 225 -3.52 -28.05 -9.28
N ASN A 226 -4.43 -28.04 -10.25
CA ASN A 226 -4.62 -29.13 -11.21
C ASN A 226 -4.65 -28.65 -12.68
N GLN A 227 -4.41 -27.36 -12.96
CA GLN A 227 -4.60 -26.74 -14.27
C GLN A 227 -6.03 -26.92 -14.81
N GLN A 228 -7.03 -26.93 -13.92
CA GLN A 228 -8.45 -27.04 -14.27
C GLN A 228 -9.30 -25.89 -13.69
N PRO A 229 -10.19 -25.26 -14.47
CA PRO A 229 -10.52 -25.61 -15.83
C PRO A 229 -9.44 -25.15 -16.81
N ALA A 230 -9.17 -25.95 -17.86
CA ALA A 230 -8.10 -25.67 -18.83
C ALA A 230 -8.29 -24.33 -19.58
N ASP A 231 -9.53 -23.83 -19.69
CA ASP A 231 -9.86 -22.57 -20.34
C ASP A 231 -9.84 -21.35 -19.37
N PHE A 232 -9.41 -21.54 -18.12
CA PHE A 232 -9.37 -20.49 -17.11
C PHE A 232 -8.63 -19.24 -17.57
N LEU A 233 -7.43 -19.41 -18.15
CA LEU A 233 -6.62 -18.28 -18.65
C LEU A 233 -7.34 -17.48 -19.74
N GLY A 234 -8.12 -18.14 -20.60
CA GLY A 234 -8.93 -17.48 -21.63
C GLY A 234 -10.09 -16.67 -21.04
N LYS A 235 -10.60 -17.08 -19.87
CA LYS A 235 -11.68 -16.41 -19.14
C LYS A 235 -11.19 -15.41 -18.10
N LEU A 236 -9.88 -15.32 -17.85
CA LEU A 236 -9.31 -14.50 -16.79
C LEU A 236 -9.60 -13.00 -17.00
N VAL A 237 -9.34 -12.47 -18.19
CA VAL A 237 -9.44 -11.02 -18.45
C VAL A 237 -10.86 -10.48 -18.19
N PRO A 238 -11.95 -11.13 -18.65
CA PRO A 238 -13.31 -10.72 -18.27
C PRO A 238 -13.56 -10.65 -16.75
N LEU A 239 -12.95 -11.56 -15.97
CA LEU A 239 -13.10 -11.62 -14.51
C LEU A 239 -12.38 -10.47 -13.79
N LEU A 240 -11.41 -9.83 -14.46
CA LEU A 240 -10.63 -8.71 -13.92
C LEU A 240 -11.27 -7.34 -14.16
N ARG A 241 -12.43 -7.27 -14.82
CA ARG A 241 -13.11 -6.01 -15.15
C ARG A 241 -14.11 -5.59 -14.08
N LYS A 242 -14.27 -4.28 -13.90
CA LYS A 242 -15.33 -3.71 -13.05
C LYS A 242 -16.69 -4.09 -13.63
N GLY A 243 -17.63 -4.58 -12.81
CA GLY A 243 -18.91 -5.18 -13.23
C GLY A 243 -19.58 -4.55 -14.45
N GLY A 244 -19.39 -5.16 -15.63
CA GLY A 244 -19.99 -4.78 -16.91
C GLY A 244 -19.29 -3.65 -17.70
N LYS A 245 -18.18 -3.10 -17.20
CA LYS A 245 -17.38 -2.06 -17.86
C LYS A 245 -16.16 -2.65 -18.56
N SER A 246 -15.59 -1.90 -19.50
CA SER A 246 -14.32 -2.27 -20.15
C SER A 246 -13.10 -2.05 -19.25
N GLU A 247 -13.24 -1.24 -18.20
CA GLU A 247 -12.16 -0.86 -17.28
C GLU A 247 -11.78 -2.03 -16.34
N LEU A 248 -10.48 -2.23 -16.16
CA LEU A 248 -9.96 -3.20 -15.21
C LEU A 248 -10.17 -2.75 -13.77
N ASP A 249 -10.38 -3.71 -12.88
CA ASP A 249 -10.50 -3.51 -11.45
C ASP A 249 -9.14 -3.72 -10.77
N ALA A 250 -8.42 -2.62 -10.54
CA ALA A 250 -7.10 -2.67 -9.91
C ALA A 250 -7.07 -3.41 -8.55
N PRO A 251 -8.06 -3.26 -7.64
CA PRO A 251 -8.15 -4.08 -6.42
C PRO A 251 -8.20 -5.59 -6.69
N THR A 252 -8.98 -6.04 -7.68
CA THR A 252 -9.04 -7.46 -8.08
C THR A 252 -7.68 -7.93 -8.61
N ILE A 253 -6.99 -7.14 -9.44
CA ILE A 253 -5.67 -7.49 -9.97
C ILE A 253 -4.62 -7.54 -8.85
N ASN A 254 -4.61 -6.56 -7.94
CA ASN A 254 -3.72 -6.53 -6.77
C ASN A 254 -3.91 -7.78 -5.90
N SER A 255 -5.16 -8.15 -5.61
CA SER A 255 -5.49 -9.36 -4.87
C SER A 255 -5.09 -10.63 -5.61
N LEU A 256 -5.33 -10.70 -6.92
CA LEU A 256 -4.96 -11.86 -7.74
C LEU A 256 -3.45 -12.08 -7.69
N VAL A 257 -2.67 -11.02 -7.96
CA VAL A 257 -1.21 -11.11 -7.99
C VAL A 257 -0.66 -11.56 -6.64
N LEU A 258 -1.10 -10.95 -5.54
CA LEU A 258 -0.65 -11.36 -4.21
C LEU A 258 -1.07 -12.79 -3.88
N TYR A 259 -2.32 -13.17 -4.15
CA TYR A 259 -2.82 -14.52 -3.87
C TYR A 259 -2.05 -15.58 -4.64
N VAL A 260 -1.85 -15.38 -5.95
CA VAL A 260 -1.08 -16.29 -6.81
C VAL A 260 0.37 -16.42 -6.32
N GLY A 261 1.01 -15.32 -5.93
CA GLY A 261 2.35 -15.38 -5.35
C GLY A 261 2.42 -16.11 -4.00
N MET A 262 1.40 -15.97 -3.15
CA MET A 262 1.30 -16.74 -1.89
C MET A 262 1.17 -18.24 -2.16
N GLN A 263 0.39 -18.64 -3.17
CA GLN A 263 0.27 -20.06 -3.58
C GLN A 263 1.59 -20.58 -4.18
N GLY A 264 2.25 -19.78 -5.02
CA GLY A 264 3.54 -20.14 -5.60
C GLY A 264 4.63 -20.35 -4.54
N LEU A 265 4.68 -19.47 -3.54
CA LEU A 265 5.56 -19.63 -2.38
C LEU A 265 5.26 -20.90 -1.57
N ALA A 266 3.98 -21.19 -1.31
CA ALA A 266 3.59 -22.40 -0.61
C ALA A 266 3.99 -23.67 -1.37
N ARG A 267 3.91 -23.66 -2.72
CA ARG A 267 4.39 -24.75 -3.58
C ARG A 267 5.90 -24.93 -3.44
N LEU A 268 6.68 -23.86 -3.57
CA LEU A 268 8.14 -23.89 -3.47
C LEU A 268 8.65 -24.40 -2.11
N GLN A 269 7.89 -24.18 -1.04
CA GLN A 269 8.24 -24.68 0.30
C GLN A 269 7.94 -26.18 0.48
N ASN A 270 6.90 -26.68 -0.18
CA ASN A 270 6.46 -28.07 -0.07
C ASN A 270 7.23 -29.00 -1.02
N ASP A 271 7.49 -28.55 -2.24
CA ASP A 271 8.30 -29.28 -3.21
C ASP A 271 9.77 -28.92 -2.98
N GLN A 272 10.56 -29.80 -2.34
CA GLN A 272 12.03 -29.71 -2.25
C GLN A 272 12.73 -29.72 -3.63
N ILE A 273 11.97 -29.66 -4.72
CA ILE A 273 12.40 -29.68 -6.09
C ILE A 273 12.44 -28.23 -6.55
N ALA A 274 13.63 -27.78 -6.94
CA ALA A 274 13.86 -26.54 -7.69
C ALA A 274 13.10 -26.59 -9.03
N SER A 275 11.79 -26.40 -8.98
CA SER A 275 10.98 -26.19 -10.17
C SER A 275 11.37 -24.85 -10.74
N SER A 276 11.80 -24.86 -12.01
CA SER A 276 12.06 -23.63 -12.76
C SER A 276 10.80 -22.77 -12.70
N LEU A 277 10.94 -21.55 -12.19
CA LEU A 277 9.86 -20.56 -12.04
C LEU A 277 9.03 -20.40 -13.33
N GLY A 278 9.60 -20.72 -14.49
CA GLY A 278 8.99 -20.57 -15.81
C GLY A 278 7.98 -21.63 -16.26
N ARG A 279 7.69 -22.68 -15.48
CA ARG A 279 6.72 -23.74 -15.88
C ARG A 279 5.64 -24.01 -14.84
N THR A 280 5.32 -23.03 -14.01
CA THR A 280 4.31 -23.17 -12.96
C THR A 280 2.99 -22.50 -13.37
N PRO A 281 1.83 -23.01 -12.93
CA PRO A 281 0.54 -22.37 -13.24
C PRO A 281 0.45 -20.94 -12.68
N GLU A 282 1.18 -20.64 -11.60
CA GLU A 282 1.30 -19.27 -11.09
C GLU A 282 1.99 -18.34 -12.10
N MET A 283 3.06 -18.81 -12.73
CA MET A 283 3.78 -18.03 -13.76
C MET A 283 2.97 -17.90 -15.05
N GLU A 284 2.20 -18.92 -15.43
CA GLU A 284 1.28 -18.83 -16.58
C GLU A 284 0.26 -17.70 -16.38
N ILE A 285 -0.24 -17.49 -15.16
CA ILE A 285 -1.12 -16.35 -14.85
C ILE A 285 -0.36 -15.03 -15.01
N PHE A 286 0.86 -14.90 -14.47
CA PHE A 286 1.65 -13.67 -14.61
C PHE A 286 1.98 -13.36 -16.06
N GLN A 287 2.35 -14.36 -16.86
CA GLN A 287 2.55 -14.22 -18.29
C GLN A 287 1.26 -13.82 -19.01
N LYS A 288 0.12 -14.40 -18.64
CA LYS A 288 -1.18 -14.03 -19.20
C LYS A 288 -1.53 -12.56 -18.94
N LEU A 289 -1.15 -12.02 -17.77
CA LEU A 289 -1.32 -10.59 -17.47
C LEU A 289 -0.43 -9.69 -18.35
N MET A 290 0.71 -10.19 -18.85
CA MET A 290 1.57 -9.46 -19.80
C MET A 290 1.03 -9.47 -21.24
N GLU A 291 -0.03 -10.23 -21.52
CA GLU A 291 -0.75 -10.19 -22.81
C GLU A 291 -1.88 -9.14 -22.83
N LEU A 292 -2.12 -8.45 -21.71
CA LEU A 292 -3.07 -7.33 -21.66
C LEU A 292 -2.58 -6.16 -22.53
N ASP A 293 -3.48 -5.21 -22.75
CA ASP A 293 -3.13 -3.92 -23.34
C ASP A 293 -2.17 -3.11 -22.43
N ASP A 294 -1.59 -2.03 -22.94
CA ASP A 294 -0.60 -1.24 -22.21
C ASP A 294 -1.08 -0.81 -20.82
N HIS A 295 -2.36 -0.46 -20.70
CA HIS A 295 -2.95 -0.05 -19.43
C HIS A 295 -3.11 -1.23 -18.46
N GLY A 296 -3.59 -2.39 -18.93
CA GLY A 296 -3.71 -3.57 -18.09
C GLY A 296 -2.37 -4.14 -17.63
N ARG A 297 -1.37 -4.12 -18.51
CA ARG A 297 0.01 -4.48 -18.15
C ARG A 297 0.56 -3.53 -17.10
N TYR A 298 0.35 -2.22 -17.26
CA TYR A 298 0.78 -1.22 -16.27
C TYR A 298 0.18 -1.47 -14.88
N ILE A 299 -1.13 -1.77 -14.78
CA ILE A 299 -1.77 -2.11 -13.50
C ILE A 299 -1.19 -3.41 -12.92
N SER A 300 -1.00 -4.43 -13.76
CA SER A 300 -0.50 -5.74 -13.35
C SER A 300 0.95 -5.69 -12.85
N LEU A 301 1.82 -4.96 -13.54
CA LEU A 301 3.19 -4.71 -13.12
C LEU A 301 3.25 -3.87 -11.84
N ASN A 302 2.35 -2.90 -11.67
CA ASN A 302 2.21 -2.17 -10.41
C ASN A 302 1.80 -3.10 -9.26
N ALA A 303 0.89 -4.05 -9.49
CA ALA A 303 0.48 -5.04 -8.49
C ALA A 303 1.65 -5.94 -8.05
N ILE A 304 2.52 -6.35 -8.98
CA ILE A 304 3.76 -7.09 -8.68
C ILE A 304 4.74 -6.19 -7.91
N ALA A 305 4.97 -4.96 -8.37
CA ALA A 305 5.88 -4.01 -7.74
C ALA A 305 5.42 -3.60 -6.32
N ASN A 306 4.12 -3.65 -6.02
CA ASN A 306 3.60 -3.43 -4.66
C ASN A 306 4.10 -4.46 -3.64
N GLN A 307 4.63 -5.59 -4.10
CA GLN A 307 5.16 -6.63 -3.24
C GLN A 307 6.67 -6.49 -2.98
N LEU A 308 7.36 -5.59 -3.69
CA LEU A 308 8.79 -5.31 -3.57
C LEU A 308 9.06 -4.38 -2.37
N ARG A 309 8.89 -4.90 -1.15
CA ARG A 309 8.89 -4.12 0.11
C ARG A 309 10.15 -4.41 0.93
N TYR A 310 10.03 -4.66 2.23
CA TYR A 310 11.16 -5.02 3.09
C TYR A 310 11.56 -6.51 2.91
N PRO A 311 12.77 -6.93 3.34
CA PRO A 311 13.23 -8.32 3.24
C PRO A 311 12.19 -9.32 3.76
N SER A 312 11.69 -10.17 2.86
CA SER A 312 10.64 -11.15 3.12
C SER A 312 10.55 -12.15 1.97
N SER A 313 9.89 -13.28 2.19
CA SER A 313 9.65 -14.28 1.13
C SER A 313 8.86 -13.73 -0.05
N HIS A 314 7.88 -12.85 0.21
CA HIS A 314 7.11 -12.19 -0.85
C HIS A 314 8.01 -11.27 -1.68
N THR A 315 8.80 -10.41 -1.03
CA THR A 315 9.69 -9.49 -1.76
C THR A 315 10.67 -10.25 -2.65
N HIS A 316 11.26 -11.33 -2.14
CA HIS A 316 12.17 -12.17 -2.92
C HIS A 316 11.45 -12.84 -4.11
N TYR A 317 10.32 -13.49 -3.86
CA TYR A 317 9.53 -14.15 -4.91
C TYR A 317 9.11 -13.19 -6.02
N PHE A 318 8.53 -12.04 -5.67
CA PHE A 318 8.08 -11.07 -6.66
C PHE A 318 9.22 -10.33 -7.35
N SER A 319 10.39 -10.19 -6.71
CA SER A 319 11.61 -9.74 -7.40
C SER A 319 12.02 -10.74 -8.49
N CYS A 320 12.01 -12.03 -8.18
CA CYS A 320 12.28 -13.09 -9.15
C CYS A 320 11.25 -13.11 -10.28
N VAL A 321 9.95 -12.96 -9.97
CA VAL A 321 8.88 -12.86 -10.97
C VAL A 321 9.11 -11.66 -11.89
N MET A 322 9.34 -10.47 -11.34
CA MET A 322 9.56 -9.26 -12.13
C MET A 322 10.74 -9.41 -13.09
N LEU A 323 11.87 -9.92 -12.58
CA LEU A 323 13.08 -10.14 -13.38
C LEU A 323 12.89 -11.26 -14.42
N PHE A 324 12.11 -12.30 -14.10
CA PHE A 324 11.77 -13.37 -15.03
C PHE A 324 10.91 -12.83 -16.19
N LEU A 325 9.87 -12.05 -15.90
CA LEU A 325 9.01 -11.44 -16.92
C LEU A 325 9.82 -10.53 -17.85
N PHE A 326 10.79 -9.78 -17.32
CA PHE A 326 11.72 -9.00 -18.14
C PHE A 326 12.59 -9.89 -19.05
N ASN A 327 13.19 -10.95 -18.50
CA ASN A 327 14.16 -11.79 -19.21
C ASN A 327 13.51 -12.65 -20.31
N GLU A 328 12.36 -13.25 -20.02
CA GLU A 328 11.72 -14.22 -20.91
C GLU A 328 10.75 -13.58 -21.91
N SER A 329 10.34 -12.32 -21.70
CA SER A 329 9.47 -11.64 -22.65
C SER A 329 10.20 -11.39 -23.97
N LYS A 330 9.56 -11.77 -25.08
CA LYS A 330 9.98 -11.41 -26.43
C LYS A 330 9.44 -10.04 -26.87
N ASP A 331 8.37 -9.58 -26.23
CA ASP A 331 7.80 -8.25 -26.45
C ASP A 331 8.62 -7.20 -25.69
N GLU A 332 9.29 -6.33 -26.42
CA GLU A 332 10.05 -5.21 -25.87
C GLU A 332 9.14 -4.23 -25.10
N GLY A 333 7.86 -4.12 -25.47
CA GLY A 333 6.90 -3.30 -24.74
C GLY A 333 6.72 -3.75 -23.28
N VAL A 334 6.77 -5.06 -23.02
CA VAL A 334 6.73 -5.59 -21.64
C VAL A 334 7.99 -5.19 -20.87
N LYS A 335 9.18 -5.30 -21.49
CA LYS A 335 10.45 -4.93 -20.86
C LYS A 335 10.53 -3.44 -20.54
N GLU A 336 10.07 -2.61 -21.48
CA GLU A 336 9.94 -1.17 -21.29
C GLU A 336 9.00 -0.85 -20.14
N GLN A 337 7.83 -1.48 -20.07
CA GLN A 337 6.87 -1.24 -18.99
C GLN A 337 7.34 -1.73 -17.63
N VAL A 338 8.03 -2.87 -17.54
CA VAL A 338 8.71 -3.32 -16.31
C VAL A 338 9.68 -2.24 -15.84
N THR A 339 10.50 -1.74 -16.76
CA THR A 339 11.47 -0.68 -16.48
C THR A 339 10.79 0.60 -16.02
N ARG A 340 9.73 1.03 -16.71
CA ARG A 340 8.94 2.22 -16.37
C ARG A 340 8.35 2.12 -14.96
N VAL A 341 7.72 1.00 -14.59
CA VAL A 341 7.11 0.82 -13.26
C VAL A 341 8.15 0.84 -12.14
N LEU A 342 9.34 0.25 -12.36
CA LEU A 342 10.42 0.32 -11.39
C LEU A 342 10.99 1.75 -11.29
N LEU A 343 11.26 2.38 -12.43
CA LEU A 343 11.90 3.69 -12.49
C LEU A 343 10.99 4.82 -11.99
N GLU A 344 9.72 4.84 -12.37
CA GLU A 344 8.77 5.89 -11.95
C GLU A 344 8.66 5.97 -10.43
N ARG A 345 8.79 4.83 -9.74
CA ARG A 345 8.82 4.76 -8.27
C ARG A 345 10.13 5.28 -7.69
N LEU A 346 11.26 5.14 -8.38
CA LEU A 346 12.58 5.58 -7.91
C LEU A 346 12.89 7.06 -8.18
N ILE A 347 12.26 7.68 -9.19
CA ILE A 347 12.45 9.12 -9.48
C ILE A 347 11.66 10.03 -8.52
N THR A 348 10.71 9.46 -7.76
CA THR A 348 10.00 10.22 -6.72
C THR A 348 10.87 10.53 -5.52
N GLN A 349 10.43 11.48 -4.70
CA GLN A 349 11.07 11.78 -3.42
C GLN A 349 11.06 10.55 -2.49
N ARG A 350 12.10 10.44 -1.66
CA ARG A 350 12.22 9.39 -0.63
C ARG A 350 10.99 9.39 0.30
N PRO A 351 10.64 8.24 0.91
CA PRO A 351 11.37 6.96 0.90
C PRO A 351 11.11 6.11 -0.35
N HIS A 352 12.01 5.15 -0.59
CA HIS A 352 11.89 4.15 -1.64
C HIS A 352 11.80 2.75 -1.01
N PRO A 353 10.89 1.87 -1.46
CA PRO A 353 10.82 0.50 -0.94
C PRO A 353 12.15 -0.26 -1.16
N TRP A 354 12.58 -1.00 -0.15
CA TRP A 354 13.88 -1.69 -0.17
C TRP A 354 13.99 -2.70 -1.33
N GLY A 355 12.98 -3.54 -1.50
CA GLY A 355 12.91 -4.58 -2.53
C GLY A 355 12.86 -4.00 -3.93
N LEU A 356 12.19 -2.86 -4.10
CA LEU A 356 12.17 -2.13 -5.36
C LEU A 356 13.58 -1.71 -5.79
N LEU A 357 14.37 -1.15 -4.87
CA LEU A 357 15.78 -0.81 -5.12
C LEU A 357 16.58 -2.06 -5.48
N ILE A 358 16.43 -3.15 -4.73
CA ILE A 358 17.14 -4.42 -5.00
C ILE A 358 16.82 -4.95 -6.39
N THR A 359 15.54 -5.05 -6.75
CA THR A 359 15.11 -5.54 -8.06
C THR A 359 15.65 -4.67 -9.19
N PHE A 360 15.61 -3.35 -9.03
CA PHE A 360 16.13 -2.44 -10.05
C PHE A 360 17.67 -2.52 -10.17
N ILE A 361 18.40 -2.59 -9.06
CA ILE A 361 19.85 -2.77 -9.04
C ILE A 361 20.25 -4.07 -9.73
N GLU A 362 19.57 -5.17 -9.44
CA GLU A 362 19.82 -6.47 -10.07
C GLU A 362 19.59 -6.40 -11.58
N LEU A 363 18.49 -5.78 -12.00
CA LEU A 363 18.14 -5.61 -13.42
C LEU A 363 19.23 -4.88 -14.22
N ILE A 364 19.80 -3.80 -13.66
CA ILE A 364 20.78 -2.97 -14.36
C ILE A 364 22.24 -3.44 -14.21
N LYS A 365 22.57 -4.22 -13.18
CA LYS A 365 23.93 -4.71 -12.92
C LYS A 365 24.19 -6.10 -13.51
N ASN A 366 23.20 -6.99 -13.48
CA ASN A 366 23.41 -8.36 -13.92
C ASN A 366 23.38 -8.43 -15.46
N SER A 367 24.51 -8.80 -16.05
CA SER A 367 24.69 -8.88 -17.50
C SER A 367 23.73 -9.85 -18.18
N LYS A 368 23.13 -10.79 -17.44
CA LYS A 368 22.10 -11.71 -17.94
C LYS A 368 20.95 -10.97 -18.63
N TYR A 369 20.50 -9.84 -18.08
CA TYR A 369 19.34 -9.11 -18.59
C TYR A 369 19.67 -8.23 -19.80
N GLN A 370 20.95 -7.99 -20.07
CA GLN A 370 21.43 -7.10 -21.13
C GLN A 370 20.69 -5.74 -21.14
N PHE A 371 20.39 -5.21 -19.95
CA PHE A 371 19.48 -4.05 -19.79
C PHE A 371 19.86 -2.87 -20.70
N TRP A 372 21.13 -2.49 -20.71
CA TRP A 372 21.66 -1.35 -21.45
C TRP A 372 21.76 -1.55 -22.97
N SER A 373 21.47 -2.75 -23.49
CA SER A 373 21.40 -2.98 -24.94
C SER A 373 19.99 -2.77 -25.52
N HIS A 374 18.96 -2.65 -24.68
CA HIS A 374 17.59 -2.47 -25.17
C HIS A 374 17.35 -1.04 -25.68
N PRO A 375 16.66 -0.85 -26.82
CA PRO A 375 16.50 0.47 -27.44
C PRO A 375 15.83 1.53 -26.56
N PHE A 376 14.87 1.13 -25.71
CA PHE A 376 14.14 2.05 -24.82
C PHE A 376 15.04 2.71 -23.76
N THR A 377 16.24 2.17 -23.49
CA THR A 377 17.19 2.79 -22.56
C THR A 377 17.89 4.02 -23.14
N ARG A 378 17.83 4.19 -24.48
CA ARG A 378 18.51 5.26 -25.23
C ARG A 378 17.56 5.98 -26.20
N CYS A 379 16.25 5.87 -25.99
CA CYS A 379 15.26 6.46 -26.88
C CYS A 379 15.25 8.01 -26.82
N ALA A 380 15.71 8.59 -25.71
CA ALA A 380 15.92 10.03 -25.54
C ALA A 380 17.08 10.29 -24.57
N THR A 381 17.82 11.38 -24.79
CA THR A 381 18.96 11.78 -23.94
C THR A 381 18.53 12.06 -22.50
N GLU A 382 17.32 12.57 -22.30
CA GLU A 382 16.73 12.80 -20.97
C GLU A 382 16.51 11.49 -20.22
N ILE A 383 16.03 10.45 -20.92
CA ILE A 383 15.76 9.13 -20.34
C ILE A 383 17.08 8.45 -19.95
N GLU A 384 18.09 8.52 -20.82
CA GLU A 384 19.43 8.03 -20.53
C GLU A 384 20.02 8.69 -19.28
N LYS A 385 19.92 10.03 -19.18
CA LYS A 385 20.35 10.78 -17.98
C LYS A 385 19.60 10.37 -16.72
N VAL A 386 18.29 10.12 -16.80
CA VAL A 386 17.50 9.64 -15.65
C VAL A 386 18.01 8.27 -15.20
N PHE A 387 18.23 7.34 -16.13
CA PHE A 387 18.80 6.03 -15.82
C PHE A 387 20.18 6.15 -15.19
N GLU A 388 21.08 6.96 -15.74
CA GLU A 388 22.41 7.19 -15.16
C GLU A 388 22.36 7.82 -13.77
N ASN A 389 21.42 8.74 -13.53
CA ASN A 389 21.28 9.40 -12.24
C ASN A 389 20.77 8.44 -11.17
N VAL A 390 19.73 7.65 -11.49
CA VAL A 390 19.20 6.64 -10.57
C VAL A 390 20.21 5.52 -10.37
N ALA A 391 20.92 5.08 -11.42
CA ALA A 391 22.01 4.12 -11.31
C ALA A 391 23.10 4.68 -10.40
N ARG A 392 23.58 5.92 -10.60
CA ARG A 392 24.57 6.55 -9.72
C ARG A 392 24.09 6.62 -8.27
N SER A 393 22.84 7.03 -8.02
CA SER A 393 22.31 7.09 -6.65
C SER A 393 22.16 5.72 -5.99
N CYS A 394 21.94 4.67 -6.79
CA CYS A 394 21.84 3.28 -6.33
C CYS A 394 23.18 2.53 -6.36
N MET A 395 24.26 3.11 -6.90
CA MET A 395 25.56 2.47 -7.05
C MET A 395 26.69 3.17 -6.29
N LEU A 396 26.50 4.43 -5.90
CA LEU A 396 27.45 5.17 -5.08
C LEU A 396 26.99 5.15 -3.61
N PRO A 397 27.84 4.71 -2.67
CA PRO A 397 27.57 4.84 -1.25
C PRO A 397 27.70 6.32 -0.88
N ASN A 398 26.64 7.11 -1.03
CA ASN A 398 26.62 8.43 -0.44
C ASN A 398 26.48 8.26 1.08
N GLY A 399 27.61 8.43 1.77
CA GLY A 399 27.74 8.42 3.22
C GLY A 399 26.94 9.53 3.89
N VAL A 400 25.63 9.37 3.95
CA VAL A 400 24.80 9.99 4.97
C VAL A 400 24.23 8.85 5.79
N GLN A 401 24.98 8.47 6.83
CA GLN A 401 24.42 7.80 7.98
C GLN A 401 23.19 8.61 8.41
N ILE A 402 22.01 7.99 8.34
CA ILE A 402 20.93 8.39 9.24
C ILE A 402 21.44 7.95 10.60
N ALA A 403 22.07 8.88 11.31
CA ALA A 403 22.44 8.71 12.69
C ALA A 403 21.16 8.35 13.45
N ALA A 404 21.11 7.11 13.92
CA ALA A 404 20.31 6.77 15.07
C ALA A 404 21.00 7.39 16.28
N ASP A 405 20.89 8.71 16.43
CA ASP A 405 21.26 9.36 17.68
C ASP A 405 20.10 9.14 18.65
N GLY A 406 20.18 8.00 19.33
CA GLY A 406 19.73 7.93 20.69
C GLY A 406 20.64 8.80 21.53
N ASP A 407 20.11 9.90 22.03
CA ASP A 407 20.50 10.43 23.33
C ASP A 407 19.26 11.06 23.96
N ALA A 408 18.78 10.41 25.01
CA ALA A 408 17.85 11.00 25.96
C ALA A 408 18.64 11.91 26.90
N PRO A 409 18.26 13.18 27.09
CA PRO A 409 18.68 13.91 28.27
C PRO A 409 17.80 13.50 29.46
N GLN A 410 18.45 13.43 30.61
CA GLN A 410 17.87 13.23 31.95
C GLN A 410 16.70 14.16 32.26
#